data_AF-A0A972YYT7-F1
#
_entry.id   AF-A0A972YYT7-F1
#
_cell.length_a   1.000
_cell.length_b   1.000
_cell.length_c   1.000
_cell.angle_alpha   90.00
_cell.angle_beta   90.00
_cell.angle_gamma   90.00
#
_symmetry.space_group_name_H-M   'P 1'
#
loop_
_entity.id
_entity.type
_entity.pdbx_description
1 polymer ?
#
loop_
_entity_poly.entity_id
_entity_poly.type
_entity_poly.pdbx_seq_one_letter_code
_entity_poly.pdbx_strand_id
1 'polypeptide(L)'
;MFNSPTGQLICEMLAASAHDPDTAEEFRQRFWAPRRARSKARLQQAIQAGQVRDDIDIELALDALYRPVWLRLTVGHKRSTQPQAATIVGNIIDGIGP
;
A
#
# COMPACT_ATOMS: atom_id res chain seq x y z
N MET A 1 -6.09 -8.56 -7.81
CA MET A 1 -6.66 -7.19 -7.75
C MET A 1 -6.21 -6.34 -8.93
N PHE A 2 -4.91 -6.12 -9.16
CA PHE A 2 -4.44 -5.25 -10.27
C PHE A 2 -4.52 -5.86 -11.68
N ASN A 3 -4.72 -7.18 -11.79
CA ASN A 3 -4.91 -7.85 -13.07
C ASN A 3 -6.39 -7.89 -13.52
N SER A 4 -7.31 -7.22 -12.82
CA SER A 4 -8.70 -7.08 -13.26
C SER A 4 -8.89 -5.79 -14.08
N PRO A 5 -9.98 -5.63 -14.84
CA PRO A 5 -10.26 -4.38 -15.57
C PRO A 5 -10.23 -3.14 -14.66
N THR A 6 -10.83 -3.24 -13.47
CA THR A 6 -10.76 -2.19 -12.46
C THR A 6 -9.33 -1.96 -11.97
N GLY A 7 -8.55 -3.03 -11.77
CA GLY A 7 -7.15 -2.94 -11.38
C GLY A 7 -6.28 -2.24 -12.43
N GLN A 8 -6.54 -2.49 -13.71
CA GLN A 8 -5.84 -1.86 -14.83
C GLN A 8 -6.17 -0.37 -14.92
N LEU A 9 -7.43 0.02 -14.76
CA LEU A 9 -7.84 1.44 -14.72
C LEU A 9 -7.08 2.22 -13.63
N ILE A 10 -6.88 1.61 -12.46
CA ILE A 10 -6.09 2.21 -11.38
C ILE A 10 -4.61 2.37 -11.76
N CYS A 11 -4.03 1.39 -12.46
CA CYS A 11 -2.66 1.50 -12.96
C CYS A 11 -2.54 2.62 -14.01
N GLU A 12 -3.53 2.77 -14.89
CA GLU A 12 -3.58 3.86 -15.88
C GLU A 12 -3.67 5.23 -15.21
N MET A 13 -4.55 5.38 -14.21
CA MET A 13 -4.66 6.62 -13.42
C MET A 13 -3.35 6.93 -12.68
N LEU A 14 -2.70 5.92 -12.11
CA LEU A 14 -1.40 6.08 -11.48
C LEU A 14 -0.33 6.53 -12.50
N ALA A 15 -0.30 5.95 -13.69
CA ALA A 15 0.64 6.34 -14.73
C ALA A 15 0.40 7.77 -15.21
N ALA A 16 -0.86 8.18 -15.37
CA ALA A 16 -1.23 9.55 -15.73
C ALA A 16 -0.81 10.56 -14.65
N SER A 17 -0.95 10.20 -13.36
CA SER A 17 -0.56 11.06 -12.24
C SER A 17 0.92 11.48 -12.20
N ALA A 18 1.80 10.76 -12.92
CA ALA A 18 3.20 11.12 -12.99
C ALA A 18 3.47 12.40 -13.82
N HIS A 19 2.51 12.79 -14.68
CA HIS A 19 2.69 13.89 -15.63
C HIS A 19 1.59 14.96 -15.53
N ASP A 20 0.51 14.68 -14.79
CA ASP A 20 -0.61 15.59 -14.57
C ASP A 20 -0.88 15.79 -13.06
N PRO A 21 -0.56 16.98 -12.52
CA PRO A 21 -0.78 17.30 -11.11
C PRO A 21 -2.24 17.20 -10.65
N ASP A 22 -3.21 17.54 -11.52
CA ASP A 22 -4.63 17.50 -11.17
C ASP A 22 -5.11 16.05 -11.06
N THR A 23 -4.71 15.20 -12.01
CA THR A 23 -4.93 13.75 -11.91
C THR A 23 -4.23 13.15 -10.68
N ALA A 24 -3.03 13.63 -10.34
CA ALA A 24 -2.32 13.17 -9.16
C ALA A 24 -3.03 13.53 -7.86
N GLU A 25 -3.60 14.72 -7.78
CA GLU A 25 -4.39 15.15 -6.63
C GLU A 25 -5.68 14.35 -6.52
N GLU A 26 -6.41 14.18 -7.61
CA GLU A 26 -7.64 13.38 -7.64
C GLU A 26 -7.37 11.91 -7.27
N PHE A 27 -6.27 11.33 -7.76
CA PHE A 27 -5.83 10.00 -7.36
C PHE A 27 -5.50 9.93 -5.87
N ARG A 28 -4.77 10.91 -5.33
CA ARG A 28 -4.44 10.96 -3.89
C ARG A 28 -5.71 11.07 -3.04
N GLN A 29 -6.62 11.97 -3.39
CA GLN A 29 -7.81 12.24 -2.60
C GLN A 29 -8.85 11.11 -2.69
N ARG A 30 -9.16 10.63 -3.90
CA ARG A 30 -10.28 9.68 -4.09
C ARG A 30 -9.86 8.23 -4.00
N PHE A 31 -8.64 7.91 -4.42
CA PHE A 31 -8.17 6.54 -4.43
C PHE A 31 -7.30 6.22 -3.21
N TRP A 32 -6.25 7.00 -2.99
CA TRP A 32 -5.22 6.65 -2.01
C TRP A 32 -5.64 6.94 -0.57
N ALA A 33 -6.10 8.15 -0.27
CA ALA A 33 -6.40 8.59 1.09
C ALA A 33 -7.43 7.70 1.81
N PRO A 34 -8.55 7.27 1.19
CA PRO A 34 -9.52 6.41 1.87
C PRO A 34 -8.94 5.03 2.21
N ARG A 35 -8.09 4.48 1.35
CA ARG A 35 -7.41 3.21 1.60
C ARG A 35 -6.39 3.33 2.72
N ARG A 36 -5.60 4.41 2.71
CA ARG A 36 -4.61 4.69 3.76
C ARG A 36 -5.29 4.88 5.12
N ALA A 37 -6.40 5.63 5.17
CA ALA A 37 -7.18 5.85 6.39
C ALA A 37 -7.73 4.53 6.97
N ARG A 38 -8.27 3.64 6.12
CA ARG A 38 -8.73 2.31 6.55
C ARG A 38 -7.61 1.45 7.11
N SER A 39 -6.45 1.43 6.46
CA SER A 39 -5.30 0.65 6.93
C SER A 39 -4.72 1.21 8.22
N LYS A 40 -4.69 2.55 8.37
CA LYS A 40 -4.33 3.23 9.61
C LYS A 40 -5.23 2.81 10.76
N ALA A 41 -6.55 2.89 10.57
CA ALA A 41 -7.52 2.47 11.58
C ALA A 41 -7.34 1.00 11.97
N ARG A 42 -7.09 0.11 11.00
CA ARG A 42 -6.84 -1.32 11.27
C ARG A 42 -5.57 -1.55 12.09
N LEU A 43 -4.50 -0.80 11.81
CA LEU A 43 -3.23 -0.91 12.54
C LEU A 43 -3.37 -0.35 13.97
N GLN A 44 -4.10 0.74 14.15
CA GLN A 44 -4.44 1.28 15.48
C GLN A 44 -5.21 0.27 16.32
N GLN A 45 -6.20 -0.43 15.74
CA GLN A 45 -6.93 -1.50 16.42
C GLN A 45 -6.00 -2.68 16.80
N ALA A 46 -5.03 -3.02 15.95
CA ALA A 46 -4.07 -4.08 16.23
C ALA A 46 -3.14 -3.69 17.40
N ILE A 47 -2.72 -2.43 17.49
CA ILE A 47 -1.95 -1.90 18.63
C ILE A 47 -2.79 -1.98 19.92
N GLN A 48 -4.04 -1.51 19.88
CA GLN A 48 -4.95 -1.57 21.05
C GLN A 48 -5.20 -3.00 21.54
N ALA A 49 -5.19 -3.97 20.63
CA ALA A 49 -5.36 -5.39 20.94
C ALA A 49 -4.04 -6.09 21.36
N GLY A 50 -2.92 -5.38 21.43
CA GLY A 50 -1.60 -5.97 21.75
C GLY A 50 -1.03 -6.87 20.65
N GLN A 51 -1.56 -6.80 19.44
CA GLN A 51 -1.09 -7.60 18.28
C GLN A 51 0.11 -6.95 17.59
N VAL A 52 0.31 -5.65 17.79
CA VAL A 52 1.41 -4.85 17.24
C VAL A 52 1.94 -3.97 18.36
N ARG A 53 3.26 -3.82 18.47
CA ARG A 53 3.90 -2.95 19.46
C ARG A 53 3.48 -1.49 19.25
N ASP A 54 3.33 -0.73 20.33
CA ASP A 54 2.78 0.63 20.34
C ASP A 54 3.82 1.73 20.08
N ASP A 55 5.10 1.38 20.01
CA ASP A 55 6.22 2.28 19.73
C ASP A 55 6.49 2.52 18.24
N ILE A 56 5.70 1.93 17.33
CA ILE A 56 5.90 2.10 15.89
C ILE A 56 5.42 3.46 15.39
N ASP A 57 6.15 4.00 14.41
CA ASP A 57 5.58 5.03 13.53
C ASP A 57 4.61 4.36 12.55
N ILE A 58 3.31 4.58 12.78
CA ILE A 58 2.22 4.05 11.96
C ILE A 58 2.33 4.49 10.50
N GLU A 59 2.73 5.73 10.23
CA GLU A 59 2.82 6.23 8.85
C GLU A 59 3.97 5.56 8.10
N LEU A 60 5.11 5.36 8.76
CA LEU A 60 6.24 4.62 8.19
C LEU A 60 5.92 3.11 8.01
N ALA A 61 5.20 2.51 8.95
CA ALA A 61 4.76 1.12 8.83
C ALA A 61 3.82 0.93 7.62
N LEU A 62 2.87 1.84 7.42
CA LEU A 62 2.00 1.83 6.24
C LEU A 62 2.80 2.04 4.95
N ASP A 63 3.75 2.97 4.95
CA ASP A 63 4.64 3.18 3.81
C ASP A 63 5.41 1.91 3.45
N ALA A 64 5.98 1.21 4.43
CA ALA A 64 6.70 -0.04 4.22
C ALA A 64 5.79 -1.13 3.62
N LEU A 65 4.53 -1.21 4.05
CA LEU A 65 3.55 -2.17 3.52
C LEU A 65 3.16 -1.88 2.07
N TYR A 66 3.01 -0.60 1.71
CA TYR A 66 2.49 -0.20 0.41
C TYR A 66 3.56 0.02 -0.67
N ARG A 67 4.75 0.54 -0.32
CA ARG A 67 5.82 0.86 -1.27
C ARG A 67 6.19 -0.32 -2.18
N PRO A 68 6.33 -1.58 -1.70
CA PRO A 68 6.66 -2.71 -2.57
C PRO A 68 5.56 -3.03 -3.59
N VAL A 69 4.30 -2.72 -3.28
CA VAL A 69 3.18 -2.88 -4.21
C VAL A 69 3.25 -1.79 -5.28
N TRP A 70 3.36 -0.52 -4.87
CA TRP A 70 3.44 0.61 -5.80
C TRP A 70 4.67 0.57 -6.69
N LEU A 71 5.84 0.19 -6.17
CA LEU A 71 7.07 0.05 -6.96
C LEU A 71 6.91 -0.98 -8.09
N ARG A 72 6.16 -2.05 -7.86
CA ARG A 72 5.85 -3.06 -8.89
C ARG A 72 4.92 -2.53 -9.95
N LEU A 73 3.91 -1.75 -9.55
CA LEU A 73 2.95 -1.16 -10.49
C LEU A 73 3.58 -0.05 -11.33
N THR A 74 4.45 0.76 -10.74
CA THR A 74 5.10 1.91 -11.42
C THR A 74 6.27 1.50 -12.30
N VAL A 75 7.15 0.62 -11.83
CA VAL A 75 8.35 0.20 -12.57
C VAL A 75 8.08 -1.03 -13.43
N GLY A 76 6.98 -1.76 -13.20
CA GLY A 76 6.64 -2.97 -13.95
C GLY A 76 7.59 -4.15 -13.70
N HIS A 77 8.48 -4.06 -12.70
CA HIS A 77 9.59 -5.01 -12.56
C HIS A 77 9.16 -6.46 -12.26
N LYS A 78 7.95 -6.68 -11.69
CA LYS A 78 7.32 -8.00 -11.47
C LYS A 78 5.79 -7.88 -11.40
N ARG A 79 5.06 -8.92 -11.83
CA ARG A 79 3.60 -9.01 -11.62
C ARG A 79 3.26 -9.03 -10.13
N SER A 80 2.28 -8.22 -9.72
CA SER A 80 1.76 -8.24 -8.35
C SER A 80 0.78 -9.41 -8.17
N THR A 81 0.99 -10.24 -7.15
CA THR A 81 0.15 -11.39 -6.83
C THR A 81 -0.33 -11.32 -5.38
N GLN A 82 -1.45 -11.98 -5.06
CA GLN A 82 -1.98 -12.02 -3.69
C GLN A 82 -1.03 -12.73 -2.71
N PRO A 83 -0.38 -13.87 -3.05
CA PRO A 83 0.61 -14.49 -2.17
C PRO A 83 1.75 -13.54 -1.79
N GLN A 84 2.20 -12.71 -2.73
CA GLN A 84 3.25 -11.71 -2.45
C GLN A 84 2.83 -10.68 -1.41
N ALA A 85 1.57 -10.22 -1.44
CA ALA A 85 1.08 -9.24 -0.46
C ALA A 85 1.16 -9.82 0.97
N ALA A 86 0.78 -11.08 1.15
CA ALA A 86 0.89 -11.77 2.44
C ALA A 86 2.36 -11.90 2.88
N THR A 87 3.28 -12.25 1.97
CA THR A 87 4.72 -12.31 2.29
C THR A 87 5.29 -10.95 2.72
N ILE A 88 4.90 -9.86 2.06
CA ILE A 88 5.34 -8.51 2.44
C ILE A 88 4.87 -8.18 3.86
N VAL A 89 3.61 -8.47 4.17
CA VAL A 89 3.05 -8.25 5.51
C VAL A 89 3.82 -9.07 6.54
N GLY A 90 4.00 -10.38 6.31
CA GLY A 90 4.76 -11.25 7.22
C GLY A 90 6.16 -10.71 7.49
N ASN A 91 6.94 -10.42 6.44
CA ASN A 91 8.30 -9.89 6.59
C ASN A 91 8.37 -8.56 7.37
N ILE A 92 7.34 -7.72 7.29
CA ILE A 92 7.30 -6.44 8.01
C ILE A 92 6.90 -6.65 9.48
N ILE A 93 5.94 -7.54 9.74
CA ILE A 93 5.47 -7.83 11.09
C ILE A 93 6.52 -8.64 11.87
N ASP A 94 7.10 -9.66 11.24
CA ASP A 94 8.07 -10.57 11.84
C ASP A 94 9.48 -9.95 11.88
N GLY A 95 9.74 -8.94 11.04
CA GLY A 95 11.07 -8.42 10.79
C GLY A 95 11.87 -9.32 9.82
N ILE A 96 12.93 -8.77 9.25
CA ILE A 96 13.80 -9.46 8.27
C ILE A 96 15.19 -9.80 8.86
N GLY A 97 15.39 -9.54 10.14
CA GLY A 97 16.60 -9.92 10.87
C GLY A 97 16.52 -11.38 11.36
N PRO A 98 17.67 -11.96 11.76
CA PRO A 98 17.70 -13.22 12.49
C PRO A 98 17.06 -13.12 13.88
#